data_AF-A0A8T4LXN5-F1
#
_entry.id   AF-A0A8T4LXN5-F1
#
_cell.length_a   1.000
_cell.length_b   1.000
_cell.length_c   1.000
_cell.angle_alpha   90.00
_cell.angle_beta   90.00
_cell.angle_gamma   90.00
#
_symmetry.space_group_name_H-M   'P 1'
#
loop_
_entity.id
_entity.type
_entity.pdbx_description
1 polymer ?
#
loop_
_entity_poly.entity_id
_entity_poly.type
_entity_poly.pdbx_seq_one_letter_code
_entity_poly.pdbx_strand_id
1 'polypeptide(L)'
;MGDKIEGHKIDEVTTFNLFKKVMNKLVKGYPLWVYFGIFETYFKENTEKLLKVLNNDGLIEKKFNEKENREEYRLTGRGITLISSTTQLEYAEETHKFNRWIIYLTISLVTIGTTQLILAYLQEPIFSLESFLEAWKILHFLT
;
A
#
# COMPACT_ATOMS: atom_id res chain seq x y z
N MET A 1 37.57 16.06 -27.70
CA MET A 1 37.66 14.81 -26.91
C MET A 1 37.21 15.18 -25.51
N GLY A 2 35.93 15.17 -25.18
CA GLY A 2 34.96 14.11 -25.40
C GLY A 2 34.60 13.51 -24.04
N ASP A 3 34.27 14.39 -23.08
CA ASP A 3 33.80 14.00 -21.75
C ASP A 3 32.43 13.36 -21.94
N LYS A 4 32.38 12.04 -21.73
CA LYS A 4 31.13 11.28 -21.72
C LYS A 4 30.42 11.60 -20.42
N ILE A 5 29.44 12.49 -20.49
CA ILE A 5 28.46 12.70 -19.43
C ILE A 5 27.69 11.38 -19.27
N GLU A 6 27.93 10.72 -18.15
CA GLU A 6 27.20 9.54 -17.72
C GLU A 6 25.72 9.87 -17.66
N GLY A 7 24.94 9.21 -18.52
CA GLY A 7 23.50 9.28 -18.49
C GLY A 7 23.01 8.70 -17.17
N HIS A 8 22.64 9.57 -16.23
CA HIS A 8 21.82 9.22 -15.09
C HIS A 8 20.53 8.56 -15.63
N LYS A 9 20.49 7.22 -15.64
CA LYS A 9 19.24 6.47 -15.68
C LYS A 9 18.48 6.86 -14.42
N ILE A 10 17.60 7.85 -14.55
CA ILE A 10 16.61 8.12 -13.52
C ILE A 10 15.74 6.86 -13.46
N ASP A 11 15.85 6.10 -12.37
CA ASP A 11 15.06 4.88 -12.16
C ASP A 11 13.58 5.18 -12.41
N GLU A 12 12.99 4.53 -13.43
CA GLU A 12 11.61 4.73 -13.87
C GLU A 12 10.60 4.60 -12.71
N VAL A 13 10.92 3.73 -11.75
CA VAL A 13 10.17 3.52 -10.50
C VAL A 13 10.07 4.79 -9.66
N THR A 14 11.14 5.58 -9.61
CA THR A 14 11.22 6.84 -8.85
C THR A 14 10.40 7.93 -9.54
N THR A 15 10.47 8.00 -10.88
CA THR A 15 9.72 8.98 -11.68
C THR A 15 8.21 8.76 -11.61
N PHE A 16 7.74 7.51 -11.67
CA PHE A 16 6.33 7.18 -11.54
C PHE A 16 5.79 7.48 -10.12
N ASN A 17 6.58 7.20 -9.08
CA ASN A 17 6.20 7.53 -7.71
C ASN A 17 6.08 9.05 -7.49
N LEU A 18 6.99 9.84 -8.06
CA LEU A 18 6.91 11.30 -8.04
C LEU A 18 5.66 11.77 -8.79
N PHE A 19 5.40 11.23 -9.97
CA PHE A 19 4.21 11.56 -10.76
C PHE A 19 2.92 11.32 -9.96
N LYS A 20 2.76 10.12 -9.37
CA LYS A 20 1.62 9.79 -8.51
C LYS A 20 1.45 10.77 -7.37
N LYS A 21 2.55 11.14 -6.70
CA LYS A 21 2.53 12.10 -5.59
C LYS A 21 2.02 13.47 -6.03
N VAL A 22 2.45 13.95 -7.20
CA VAL A 22 1.98 15.24 -7.75
C VAL A 22 0.51 15.16 -8.13
N MET A 23 0.11 14.11 -8.81
CA MET A 23 -1.27 13.92 -9.26
C MET A 23 -2.25 13.72 -8.10
N ASN A 24 -1.87 13.02 -7.04
CA ASN A 24 -2.67 12.92 -5.81
C ASN A 24 -2.85 14.28 -5.11
N LYS A 25 -1.88 15.19 -5.21
CA LYS A 25 -2.06 16.56 -4.73
C LYS A 25 -3.06 17.32 -5.61
N LEU A 26 -3.03 17.13 -6.93
CA LEU A 26 -4.03 17.72 -7.83
C LEU A 26 -5.44 17.22 -7.52
N VAL A 27 -5.62 15.93 -7.20
CA VAL A 27 -6.91 15.36 -6.80
C VAL A 27 -7.48 16.09 -5.57
N LYS A 28 -6.64 16.42 -4.58
CA LYS A 28 -7.09 17.16 -3.38
C LYS A 28 -7.59 18.58 -3.69
N GLY A 29 -7.08 19.19 -4.77
CA GLY A 29 -7.52 20.50 -5.23
C GLY A 29 -8.76 20.46 -6.13
N TYR A 30 -9.21 19.27 -6.57
CA TYR A 30 -10.35 19.15 -7.47
C TYR A 30 -11.66 19.60 -6.79
N PRO A 31 -12.57 20.31 -7.49
CA PRO A 31 -12.54 20.68 -8.90
C PRO A 31 -11.90 22.04 -9.21
N LEU A 32 -11.15 22.62 -8.28
CA LEU A 32 -10.58 23.97 -8.43
C LEU A 32 -9.38 23.98 -9.38
N TRP A 33 -9.16 25.13 -10.01
CA TRP A 33 -7.94 25.44 -10.75
C TRP A 33 -6.83 25.76 -9.75
N VAL A 34 -5.68 25.12 -9.89
CA VAL A 34 -4.58 25.28 -8.94
C VAL A 34 -3.28 25.50 -9.68
N TYR A 35 -2.52 26.52 -9.26
CA TYR A 35 -1.14 26.68 -9.69
C TYR A 35 -0.28 25.53 -9.17
N PHE A 36 0.39 24.83 -10.07
CA PHE A 36 1.17 23.65 -9.73
C PHE A 36 2.65 23.79 -10.11
N GLY A 37 3.35 24.74 -9.47
CA GLY A 37 4.83 24.80 -9.50
C GLY A 37 5.53 23.55 -8.94
N ILE A 38 4.76 22.60 -8.41
CA ILE A 38 5.23 21.29 -7.98
C ILE A 38 5.72 20.44 -9.17
N PHE A 39 5.10 20.55 -10.36
CA PHE A 39 5.62 19.86 -11.54
C PHE A 39 7.00 20.39 -11.92
N GLU A 40 7.15 21.71 -11.93
CA GLU A 40 8.43 22.38 -12.20
C GLU A 40 9.50 22.00 -11.18
N THR A 41 9.10 21.83 -9.91
CA THR A 41 10.01 21.42 -8.83
C THR A 41 10.55 20.00 -9.03
N TYR A 42 9.69 19.05 -9.40
CA TYR A 42 10.05 17.63 -9.50
C TYR A 42 10.57 17.21 -10.87
N PHE A 43 10.12 17.87 -11.94
CA PHE A 43 10.39 17.44 -13.31
C PHE A 43 11.19 18.46 -14.12
N LYS A 44 11.65 19.58 -13.53
CA LYS A 44 12.50 20.63 -14.11
C LYS A 44 12.62 20.61 -15.65
N GLU A 45 13.50 19.79 -16.20
CA GLU A 45 13.82 19.70 -17.63
C GLU A 45 12.72 19.09 -18.52
N ASN A 46 11.85 18.24 -17.98
CA ASN A 46 10.80 17.51 -18.71
C ASN A 46 9.39 18.01 -18.41
N THR A 47 9.24 19.07 -17.60
CA THR A 47 7.95 19.57 -17.12
C THR A 47 7.00 19.92 -18.26
N GLU A 48 7.43 20.73 -19.23
CA GLU A 48 6.59 21.13 -20.36
C GLU A 48 6.15 19.94 -21.21
N LYS A 49 7.08 19.00 -21.47
CA LYS A 49 6.79 17.81 -22.26
C LYS A 49 5.76 16.93 -21.55
N LEU A 50 5.93 16.72 -20.24
CA LEU A 50 5.01 15.96 -19.41
C LEU A 50 3.63 16.62 -19.40
N LEU A 51 3.55 17.91 -19.11
CA LEU A 51 2.28 18.65 -19.06
C LEU A 51 1.58 18.64 -20.42
N LYS A 52 2.32 18.74 -21.52
CA LYS A 52 1.77 18.63 -22.87
C LYS A 52 1.18 17.26 -23.13
N VAL A 53 1.85 16.18 -22.74
CA VAL A 53 1.32 14.81 -22.86
C VAL A 53 0.06 14.64 -22.01
N LEU A 54 0.11 15.03 -20.73
CA LEU A 54 -1.05 14.93 -19.83
C LEU A 54 -2.26 15.72 -20.34
N ASN A 55 -2.03 16.89 -20.95
CA ASN A 55 -3.09 17.69 -21.55
C ASN A 55 -3.61 17.07 -22.85
N ASN A 56 -2.74 16.54 -23.71
CA ASN A 56 -3.13 15.87 -24.94
C ASN A 56 -3.94 14.60 -24.69
N ASP A 57 -3.59 13.83 -23.65
CA ASP A 57 -4.32 12.63 -23.24
C ASP A 57 -5.64 12.97 -22.51
N GLY A 58 -5.89 14.27 -22.27
CA GLY A 58 -7.06 14.78 -21.59
C GLY A 58 -7.11 14.34 -20.13
N LEU A 59 -5.96 14.20 -19.47
CA LEU A 59 -5.84 13.88 -18.05
C LEU A 59 -5.85 15.16 -17.19
N ILE A 60 -5.29 16.25 -17.74
CA ILE A 60 -5.34 17.58 -17.15
C ILE A 60 -5.90 18.57 -18.15
N GLU A 61 -6.49 19.64 -17.64
CA GLU A 61 -6.75 20.88 -18.38
C GLU A 61 -5.80 21.96 -17.86
N LYS A 62 -5.38 22.84 -18.77
CA LYS A 62 -4.58 24.01 -18.44
C LYS A 62 -5.36 25.30 -18.73
N LYS A 63 -5.17 26.30 -17.88
CA LYS A 63 -5.73 27.65 -18.04
C LYS A 63 -4.68 28.68 -17.63
N PHE A 64 -4.55 29.75 -18.40
CA PHE A 64 -3.72 30.88 -17.99
C PHE A 64 -4.53 31.83 -17.09
N ASN A 65 -3.97 32.18 -15.93
CA ASN A 65 -4.53 33.18 -15.03
C ASN A 65 -3.82 34.51 -15.26
N GLU A 66 -4.50 35.42 -15.96
CA GLU A 66 -3.98 36.75 -16.31
C GLU A 66 -3.69 37.63 -15.08
N LYS A 67 -4.42 37.44 -13.97
CA LYS A 67 -4.26 38.27 -12.76
C LYS A 67 -2.94 37.99 -12.04
N GLU A 68 -2.52 36.73 -12.03
CA GLU A 68 -1.32 36.28 -11.34
C GLU A 68 -0.19 35.91 -12.28
N ASN A 69 -0.38 36.14 -13.59
CA ASN A 69 0.59 35.88 -14.65
C ASN A 69 1.17 34.45 -14.59
N ARG A 70 0.32 33.45 -14.36
CA ARG A 70 0.72 32.05 -14.16
C ARG A 70 -0.25 31.04 -14.75
N GLU A 71 0.24 29.86 -15.08
CA GLU A 71 -0.58 28.74 -15.57
C GLU A 71 -1.16 27.92 -14.41
N GLU A 72 -2.46 27.70 -14.46
CA GLU A 72 -3.18 26.85 -13.51
C GLU A 72 -3.64 25.57 -14.21
N TYR A 73 -3.70 24.51 -13.41
CA TYR A 73 -4.00 23.18 -13.87
C TYR A 73 -5.15 22.59 -13.07
N ARG A 74 -5.94 21.75 -13.73
CA ARG A 74 -7.02 20.97 -13.11
C ARG A 74 -7.02 19.57 -13.68
N LEU A 75 -7.33 18.57 -12.86
CA LEU A 75 -7.60 17.22 -13.37
C LEU A 75 -8.94 17.17 -14.10
N THR A 76 -8.97 16.42 -15.20
CA THR A 76 -10.22 16.01 -15.83
C THR A 76 -10.81 14.80 -15.09
N GLY A 77 -12.05 14.44 -15.42
CA GLY A 77 -12.64 13.18 -14.96
C GLY A 77 -11.75 11.96 -15.28
N ARG A 78 -11.14 11.92 -16.48
CA ARG A 78 -10.21 10.84 -16.87
C ARG A 78 -8.95 10.83 -16.02
N GLY A 79 -8.38 12.00 -15.72
CA GLY A 79 -7.21 12.12 -14.84
C GLY A 79 -7.50 11.60 -13.42
N ILE A 80 -8.68 11.88 -12.88
CA ILE A 80 -9.11 11.36 -11.57
C ILE A 80 -9.27 9.84 -11.62
N THR A 81 -9.95 9.31 -12.64
CA THR A 81 -10.15 7.86 -12.79
C THR A 81 -8.81 7.13 -12.88
N LEU A 82 -7.86 7.65 -13.66
CA LEU A 82 -6.51 7.08 -13.78
C LEU A 82 -5.83 6.99 -12.41
N ILE A 83 -5.77 8.09 -11.67
CA ILE A 83 -5.12 8.13 -10.35
C ILE A 83 -5.82 7.28 -9.31
N SER A 84 -7.15 7.25 -9.35
CA SER A 84 -7.93 6.38 -8.47
C SER A 84 -7.62 4.91 -8.75
N SER A 85 -7.56 4.51 -10.02
CA SER A 85 -7.25 3.12 -10.40
C SER A 85 -5.83 2.72 -10.01
N THR A 86 -4.84 3.60 -10.15
CA THR A 86 -3.47 3.32 -9.71
C THR A 86 -3.37 3.18 -8.19
N THR A 87 -4.12 4.00 -7.44
CA THR A 87 -4.13 3.93 -5.97
C THR A 87 -4.83 2.65 -5.48
N GLN A 88 -5.91 2.24 -6.15
CA GLN A 88 -6.61 1.00 -5.84
C GLN A 88 -5.75 -0.24 -6.11
N LEU A 89 -5.00 -0.25 -7.21
CA LEU A 89 -4.06 -1.34 -7.52
C LEU A 89 -2.97 -1.47 -6.45
N GLU A 90 -2.40 -0.36 -6.00
CA GLU A 90 -1.42 -0.37 -4.89
C GLU A 90 -2.02 -0.90 -3.60
N TYR A 91 -3.20 -0.43 -3.24
CA TYR A 91 -3.88 -0.90 -2.04
C TYR A 91 -4.18 -2.41 -2.13
N ALA A 92 -4.57 -2.91 -3.30
CA ALA A 92 -4.78 -4.33 -3.54
C ALA A 92 -3.49 -5.14 -3.39
N GLU A 93 -2.36 -4.65 -3.92
CA GLU A 93 -1.06 -5.30 -3.76
C GLU A 93 -0.60 -5.34 -2.30
N GLU A 94 -0.73 -4.23 -1.58
CA GLU A 94 -0.37 -4.16 -0.15
C GLU A 94 -1.26 -5.07 0.70
N THR A 95 -2.57 -5.05 0.44
CA THR A 95 -3.54 -5.93 1.10
C THR A 95 -3.20 -7.40 0.84
N HIS A 96 -2.81 -7.74 -0.39
CA HIS A 96 -2.41 -9.11 -0.73
C HIS A 96 -1.14 -9.55 0.00
N LYS A 97 -0.13 -8.67 0.13
CA LYS A 97 1.08 -8.94 0.92
C LYS A 97 0.76 -9.14 2.40
N PHE A 98 -0.07 -8.26 2.96
CA PHE A 98 -0.50 -8.35 4.36
C PHE A 98 -1.33 -9.61 4.63
N ASN A 99 -2.25 -9.95 3.73
CA ASN A 99 -3.06 -11.16 3.84
C ASN A 99 -2.19 -12.43 3.80
N ARG A 100 -1.16 -12.47 2.96
CA ARG A 100 -0.18 -13.56 2.94
C ARG A 100 0.57 -13.67 4.28
N TRP A 101 0.94 -12.55 4.88
CA TRP A 101 1.59 -12.53 6.19
C TRP A 101 0.66 -13.06 7.31
N ILE A 102 -0.62 -12.67 7.30
CA ILE A 102 -1.64 -13.22 8.21
C ILE A 102 -1.71 -14.74 8.08
N ILE A 103 -1.76 -15.27 6.86
CA ILE A 103 -1.82 -16.72 6.62
C ILE A 103 -0.61 -17.43 7.24
N TYR A 104 0.61 -16.90 7.07
CA TYR A 104 1.78 -17.50 7.70
C TYR A 104 1.71 -17.47 9.23
N LEU A 105 1.19 -16.40 9.81
CA LEU A 105 1.03 -16.27 11.25
C LEU A 105 -0.02 -17.27 11.78
N THR A 106 -1.14 -17.44 11.08
CA THR A 106 -2.16 -18.46 11.42
C THR A 106 -1.58 -19.87 11.36
N ILE A 107 -0.83 -20.22 10.30
CA ILE A 107 -0.17 -21.53 10.20
C ILE A 107 0.79 -21.73 11.38
N SER A 108 1.56 -20.71 11.73
CA SER A 108 2.53 -20.77 12.84
C SER A 108 1.85 -20.94 14.20
N LEU A 109 0.72 -20.28 14.43
CA LEU A 109 -0.07 -20.47 15.65
C LEU A 109 -0.65 -21.88 15.75
N VAL A 110 -1.15 -22.42 14.64
CA VAL A 110 -1.68 -23.79 14.58
C VAL A 110 -0.57 -24.82 14.84
N THR A 111 0.63 -24.64 14.27
CA THR A 111 1.75 -25.55 14.53
C THR A 111 2.22 -25.46 15.98
N ILE A 112 2.28 -24.27 16.58
CA ILE A 112 2.60 -24.12 18.01
C ILE A 112 1.54 -24.79 18.89
N GLY A 113 0.25 -24.54 18.63
CA GLY A 113 -0.85 -25.10 19.42
C GLY A 113 -0.91 -26.62 19.34
N THR A 114 -0.75 -27.19 18.14
CA THR A 114 -0.68 -28.65 17.97
C THR A 114 0.55 -29.25 18.66
N THR A 115 1.71 -28.59 18.61
CA THR A 115 2.91 -29.03 19.33
C THR A 115 2.70 -29.01 20.84
N GLN A 116 2.07 -27.96 21.38
CA GLN A 116 1.73 -27.88 22.81
C GLN A 116 0.77 -29.00 23.24
N LEU A 117 -0.21 -29.32 22.40
CA LEU A 117 -1.19 -30.38 22.66
C LEU A 117 -0.52 -31.77 22.65
N ILE A 118 0.36 -32.04 21.69
CA ILE A 118 1.15 -33.28 21.64
C ILE A 118 2.09 -33.37 22.83
N LEU A 119 2.77 -32.26 23.20
CA LEU A 119 3.63 -32.24 24.37
C LEU A 119 2.84 -32.53 25.65
N ALA A 120 1.67 -31.91 25.82
CA ALA A 120 0.81 -32.15 26.96
C ALA A 120 0.36 -33.62 27.05
N TYR A 121 0.00 -34.23 25.91
CA TYR A 121 -0.38 -35.64 25.84
C TYR A 121 0.80 -36.59 26.17
N LEU A 122 2.01 -36.26 25.69
CA LEU A 122 3.23 -37.04 25.97
C LEU A 122 3.78 -36.81 27.38
N GLN A 123 3.49 -35.65 27.99
CA GLN A 123 3.88 -35.30 29.35
C GLN A 123 2.91 -35.83 30.41
N GLU A 124 1.84 -36.55 30.05
CA GLU A 124 1.06 -37.28 31.05
C GLU A 124 1.83 -38.52 31.54
N PRO A 125 2.28 -38.48 32.80
CA PRO A 125 1.71 -39.36 33.81
C PRO A 125 1.03 -38.49 34.88
N ILE A 126 0.00 -37.72 34.48
CA ILE A 126 -0.66 -36.73 35.35
C ILE A 126 -2.11 -37.10 35.72
N PHE A 127 -2.66 -38.18 35.18
CA PHE A 127 -3.64 -38.96 35.96
C PHE A 127 -2.86 -39.91 36.86
N SER A 128 -2.48 -39.45 38.05
CA SER A 128 -2.13 -40.43 39.09
C SER A 128 -3.34 -41.33 39.27
N LEU A 129 -3.13 -42.65 39.30
CA LEU A 129 -4.21 -43.60 39.58
C LEU A 129 -4.98 -43.22 40.87
N GLU A 130 -4.30 -42.50 41.78
CA GLU A 130 -4.85 -41.91 43.00
C GLU A 130 -5.90 -40.83 42.76
N SER A 131 -5.70 -39.89 41.83
CA SER A 131 -6.70 -38.85 41.53
C SER A 131 -7.95 -39.42 40.86
N PHE A 132 -7.80 -40.48 40.06
CA PHE A 132 -8.91 -41.24 39.50
C PHE A 132 -9.67 -42.04 40.58
N LEU A 133 -8.96 -42.66 41.52
CA LEU A 133 -9.57 -43.40 42.64
C LEU A 133 -10.30 -42.49 43.63
N GLU A 134 -9.79 -41.30 43.90
CA GLU A 134 -10.49 -40.29 44.72
C GLU A 134 -11.77 -39.81 44.03
N ALA A 135 -11.71 -39.49 42.74
CA ALA A 135 -12.90 -39.09 41.98
C ALA A 135 -13.96 -40.21 41.92
N TRP A 136 -13.53 -41.47 41.75
CA TRP A 136 -14.42 -42.64 41.74
C TRP A 136 -15.09 -42.88 43.11
N LYS A 137 -14.36 -42.72 44.21
CA LYS A 137 -14.91 -42.82 45.58
C LYS A 137 -15.96 -41.75 45.86
N ILE A 138 -15.73 -40.51 45.43
CA ILE A 138 -16.69 -39.41 45.61
C ILE A 138 -17.98 -39.69 44.83
N LEU A 139 -17.86 -40.19 43.59
CA LEU A 139 -19.01 -40.52 42.76
C LEU A 139 -19.88 -41.63 43.37
N HIS A 140 -19.26 -42.67 43.92
CA HIS A 140 -19.95 -43.82 44.51
C HIS A 140 -20.47 -43.58 45.95
N PHE A 141 -20.06 -42.48 46.58
CA PHE A 141 -20.60 -42.04 47.89
C PHE A 141 -21.85 -41.15 47.73
N LEU A 142 -22.07 -40.59 46.53
CA LEU A 142 -23.21 -39.73 46.18
C LEU A 142 -24.31 -40.46 45.40
N THR A 143 -24.14 -41.76 45.12
CA THR A 143 -25.17 -42.68 44.58
C THR A 143 -25.50 -43.75 45.60
#